data_AF-A0A958TKF4-F1
#
_entry.id   AF-A0A958TKF4-F1
#
_cell.length_a   1.000
_cell.length_b   1.000
_cell.length_c   1.000
_cell.angle_alpha   90.00
_cell.angle_beta   90.00
_cell.angle_gamma   90.00
#
_symmetry.space_group_name_H-M   'P 1'
#
loop_
_entity.id
_entity.type
_entity.pdbx_description
1 polymer ?
#
loop_
_entity_poly.entity_id
_entity_poly.type
_entity_poly.pdbx_seq_one_letter_code
_entity_poly.pdbx_strand_id
1 'polypeptide(L)'
;MKKSLLFLFCLASYMLNAQSYNSCVDASNAAPVTVGTYSVGTINGDIPPSYCIGNGTNVTGGEWFKYTTTTNYEVTVSSDLVANGDKDTRVHVYKGNCGSLQCYAADDDSGVLTGSNTSSYLSIVTFNAYVGETYYIVWDDRYSTGENFIFTVSESPIAPPPPTPPVTFVSQNINTPGSYDRAIVDMNGDYLDDLVTVNVDSTYFDGSNNVTVDKPYIFINYQLSTGGFQKKKIVTTKPDFAPSWSLAAGDYDANGYTDLLFGAGNGVTFMRANNDGTAYTEISGPQNVFSQRSNFVDINNDGYLDAFVCHDVAPSVSYINDGSNNLIFNNTNGLGNYPGGGNYASVWIDFDNDRDIDMFMAKCGGSPERRTNQLYRNNGDGSFTEIGASSNLADIIQTWSAAWGDFDNDGDMDAYVGSSTGYDHKLMRNNGDNTFTDVTSGSGVSTAKIGHENVPLDFDNDGNLDIYSNGSVLFGNGDLTFTVFNSLTLPST
;
A
#
# COMPACT_ATOMS: atom_id res chain seq x y z
N MET A 1 0.82 -61.31 -6.78
CA MET A 1 1.87 -60.43 -7.33
C MET A 1 1.21 -59.47 -8.31
N LYS A 2 1.31 -58.16 -8.03
CA LYS A 2 0.61 -57.08 -8.74
C LYS A 2 1.08 -56.99 -10.19
N LYS A 3 0.13 -56.95 -11.13
CA LYS A 3 0.35 -56.63 -12.56
C LYS A 3 0.46 -55.11 -12.69
N SER A 4 1.57 -54.61 -13.22
CA SER A 4 1.69 -53.20 -13.63
C SER A 4 0.81 -52.95 -14.84
N LEU A 5 -0.14 -52.03 -14.69
CA LEU A 5 -0.97 -51.52 -15.77
C LEU A 5 -0.21 -50.37 -16.43
N LEU A 6 0.31 -50.60 -17.64
CA LEU A 6 0.96 -49.59 -18.45
C LEU A 6 -0.13 -48.70 -19.06
N PHE A 7 -0.28 -47.46 -18.60
CA PHE A 7 -1.15 -46.48 -19.24
C PHE A 7 -0.51 -46.06 -20.56
N LEU A 8 -1.03 -46.61 -21.65
CA LEU A 8 -0.73 -46.17 -23.01
C LEU A 8 -1.41 -44.79 -23.17
N PHE A 9 -0.62 -43.71 -23.20
CA PHE A 9 -1.13 -42.39 -23.61
C PHE A 9 -1.63 -42.51 -25.05
N CYS A 10 -2.96 -42.52 -25.19
CA CYS A 10 -3.61 -42.43 -26.48
C CYS A 10 -3.32 -41.02 -27.01
N LEU A 11 -2.57 -40.90 -28.10
CA LEU A 11 -2.47 -39.64 -28.86
C LEU A 11 -3.90 -39.29 -29.29
N ALA A 12 -4.52 -38.32 -28.60
CA ALA A 12 -5.75 -37.73 -29.08
C ALA A 12 -5.42 -37.05 -30.40
N SER A 13 -5.91 -37.62 -31.51
CA SER A 13 -5.94 -36.94 -32.79
C SER A 13 -6.74 -35.65 -32.61
N TYR A 14 -6.06 -34.50 -32.64
CA TYR A 14 -6.72 -33.19 -32.67
C TYR A 14 -7.59 -33.16 -33.93
N MET A 15 -8.90 -33.29 -33.75
CA MET A 15 -9.87 -33.08 -34.82
C MET A 15 -9.87 -31.58 -35.13
N LEU A 16 -9.30 -31.20 -36.27
CA LEU A 16 -9.44 -29.86 -36.82
C LEU A 16 -10.91 -29.63 -37.18
N ASN A 17 -11.57 -28.71 -36.49
CA ASN A 17 -12.91 -28.27 -36.87
C ASN A 17 -12.77 -27.24 -38.00
N ALA A 18 -13.09 -27.66 -39.23
CA ALA A 18 -13.17 -26.73 -40.36
C ALA A 18 -14.51 -26.01 -40.31
N GLN A 19 -14.51 -24.75 -39.89
CA GLN A 19 -15.74 -23.99 -39.74
C GLN A 19 -15.51 -22.49 -39.92
N SER A 20 -15.21 -22.02 -41.14
CA SER A 20 -15.17 -20.60 -41.47
C SER A 20 -16.36 -20.20 -42.33
N TYR A 21 -16.80 -18.95 -42.20
CA TYR A 21 -17.96 -18.42 -42.93
C TYR A 21 -17.62 -17.08 -43.59
N ASN A 22 -18.27 -16.84 -44.73
CA ASN A 22 -17.97 -15.69 -45.57
C ASN A 22 -18.75 -14.43 -45.17
N SER A 23 -19.60 -14.47 -44.14
CA SER A 23 -20.32 -13.27 -43.69
C SER A 23 -20.78 -13.43 -42.25
N CYS A 24 -21.12 -12.31 -41.61
CA CYS A 24 -21.79 -12.34 -40.31
C CYS A 24 -23.10 -13.15 -40.38
N VAL A 25 -23.87 -13.01 -41.46
CA VAL A 25 -25.17 -13.69 -41.60
C VAL A 25 -24.98 -15.20 -41.66
N ASP A 26 -23.98 -15.67 -42.40
CA ASP A 26 -23.67 -17.10 -42.49
C ASP A 26 -23.18 -17.64 -41.14
N ALA A 27 -22.26 -16.92 -40.48
CA ALA A 27 -21.79 -17.27 -39.14
C ALA A 27 -22.92 -17.24 -38.10
N SER A 28 -23.91 -16.35 -38.23
CA SER A 28 -25.04 -16.26 -37.31
C SER A 28 -25.90 -17.53 -37.33
N ASN A 29 -25.99 -18.20 -38.48
CA ASN A 29 -26.73 -19.45 -38.68
C ASN A 29 -25.91 -20.72 -38.37
N ALA A 30 -24.60 -20.56 -38.13
CA ALA A 30 -23.68 -21.64 -37.85
C ALA A 30 -23.83 -22.27 -36.45
N ALA A 31 -23.18 -23.41 -36.21
CA ALA A 31 -22.87 -23.81 -34.85
C ALA A 31 -21.82 -22.84 -34.25
N PRO A 32 -21.89 -22.48 -32.95
CA PRO A 32 -20.81 -21.71 -32.33
C PRO A 32 -19.51 -22.53 -32.27
N VAL A 33 -18.36 -21.86 -32.43
CA VAL A 33 -17.08 -22.41 -31.98
C VAL A 33 -17.09 -22.50 -30.46
N THR A 34 -16.41 -23.52 -29.93
CA THR A 34 -16.25 -23.82 -28.51
C THR A 34 -14.76 -23.92 -28.19
N VAL A 35 -14.39 -24.22 -26.94
CA VAL A 35 -12.98 -24.54 -26.61
C VAL A 35 -12.42 -25.60 -27.56
N GLY A 36 -11.30 -25.29 -28.20
CA GLY A 36 -10.71 -26.16 -29.21
C GLY A 36 -9.86 -25.42 -30.25
N THR A 37 -9.47 -26.13 -31.30
CA THR A 37 -8.65 -25.61 -32.40
C THR A 37 -9.43 -25.62 -33.71
N TYR A 38 -9.34 -24.51 -34.45
CA TYR A 38 -10.08 -24.26 -35.69
C TYR A 38 -9.13 -23.81 -36.79
N SER A 39 -9.46 -24.14 -38.04
CA SER A 39 -8.70 -23.66 -39.20
C SER A 39 -9.37 -22.44 -39.82
N VAL A 40 -8.57 -21.43 -40.15
CA VAL A 40 -8.93 -20.34 -41.06
C VAL A 40 -8.45 -20.72 -42.45
N GLY A 41 -9.39 -20.82 -43.38
CA GLY A 41 -9.09 -21.07 -44.79
C GLY A 41 -8.65 -19.78 -45.51
N THR A 42 -8.80 -19.77 -46.83
CA THR A 42 -8.57 -18.55 -47.62
C THR A 42 -9.56 -17.47 -47.22
N ILE A 43 -9.06 -16.33 -46.74
CA ILE A 43 -9.89 -15.19 -46.37
C ILE A 43 -10.51 -14.56 -47.62
N ASN A 44 -11.81 -14.75 -47.81
CA ASN A 44 -12.52 -14.27 -49.00
C ASN A 44 -13.97 -13.85 -48.76
N GLY A 45 -14.42 -13.82 -47.50
CA GLY A 45 -15.73 -13.33 -47.12
C GLY A 45 -15.84 -11.81 -47.02
N ASP A 46 -16.99 -11.35 -46.57
CA ASP A 46 -17.31 -9.96 -46.30
C ASP A 46 -16.27 -9.31 -45.38
N ILE A 47 -15.81 -8.14 -45.78
CA ILE A 47 -14.88 -7.34 -44.98
C ILE A 47 -15.48 -7.00 -43.61
N PRO A 48 -14.65 -6.88 -42.56
CA PRO A 48 -15.13 -6.45 -41.26
C PRO A 48 -15.82 -5.07 -41.34
N PRO A 49 -16.99 -4.89 -40.70
CA PRO A 49 -17.82 -3.68 -40.87
C PRO A 49 -17.18 -2.43 -40.27
N SER A 50 -16.28 -2.61 -39.29
CA SER A 50 -15.48 -1.57 -38.66
C SER A 50 -14.22 -2.18 -38.05
N TYR A 51 -13.07 -1.53 -38.12
CA TYR A 51 -11.82 -2.09 -37.60
C TYR A 51 -11.64 -1.71 -36.13
N CYS A 52 -11.61 -2.72 -35.25
CA CYS A 52 -11.47 -2.49 -33.80
C CYS A 52 -10.03 -2.12 -33.40
N ILE A 53 -9.07 -2.42 -34.28
CA ILE A 53 -7.68 -2.01 -34.19
C ILE A 53 -7.16 -1.67 -35.59
N GLY A 54 -6.32 -0.66 -35.71
CA GLY A 54 -5.78 -0.20 -36.99
C GLY A 54 -6.84 0.42 -37.92
N ASN A 55 -6.61 0.32 -39.24
CA ASN A 55 -7.53 0.82 -40.27
C ASN A 55 -7.82 -0.27 -41.33
N GLY A 56 -8.71 0.02 -42.26
CA GLY A 56 -9.13 -0.90 -43.33
C GLY A 56 -8.30 -0.85 -44.60
N THR A 57 -7.14 -0.18 -44.61
CA THR A 57 -6.32 -0.10 -45.81
C THR A 57 -5.84 -1.50 -46.21
N ASN A 58 -6.06 -1.86 -47.47
CA ASN A 58 -5.69 -3.15 -48.08
C ASN A 58 -6.42 -4.39 -47.54
N VAL A 59 -7.48 -4.22 -46.75
CA VAL A 59 -8.36 -5.34 -46.38
C VAL A 59 -9.30 -5.63 -47.55
N THR A 60 -9.30 -6.87 -48.02
CA THR A 60 -10.16 -7.32 -49.12
C THR A 60 -11.14 -8.43 -48.74
N GLY A 61 -10.97 -9.06 -47.57
CA GLY A 61 -11.94 -10.02 -47.06
C GLY A 61 -11.86 -10.27 -45.55
N GLY A 62 -12.85 -10.99 -45.04
CA GLY A 62 -12.90 -11.46 -43.66
C GLY A 62 -13.46 -12.88 -43.54
N GLU A 63 -12.93 -13.67 -42.61
CA GLU A 63 -13.48 -14.99 -42.25
C GLU A 63 -14.12 -14.94 -40.88
N TRP A 64 -15.38 -15.37 -40.83
CA TRP A 64 -16.28 -15.16 -39.70
C TRP A 64 -16.53 -16.45 -38.94
N PHE A 65 -16.50 -16.35 -37.61
CA PHE A 65 -16.82 -17.43 -36.68
C PHE A 65 -17.78 -16.89 -35.63
N LYS A 66 -18.77 -17.69 -35.23
CA LYS A 66 -19.68 -17.34 -34.13
C LYS A 66 -19.20 -18.00 -32.85
N TYR A 67 -19.19 -17.26 -31.74
CA TYR A 67 -18.99 -17.80 -30.40
C TYR A 67 -20.16 -17.41 -29.50
N THR A 68 -20.60 -18.34 -28.66
CA THR A 68 -21.63 -18.14 -27.62
C THR A 68 -21.27 -19.01 -26.42
N THR A 69 -21.58 -18.55 -25.22
CA THR A 69 -21.31 -19.31 -24.00
C THR A 69 -22.57 -19.62 -23.18
N THR A 70 -22.53 -20.72 -22.43
CA THR A 70 -23.56 -21.11 -21.45
C THR A 70 -23.20 -20.70 -20.02
N THR A 71 -21.97 -20.25 -19.77
CA THR A 71 -21.49 -19.68 -18.50
C THR A 71 -20.60 -18.46 -18.78
N ASN A 72 -20.54 -17.49 -17.89
CA ASN A 72 -19.66 -16.34 -18.09
C ASN A 72 -18.19 -16.77 -18.04
N TYR A 73 -17.42 -16.50 -19.10
CA TYR A 73 -15.99 -16.84 -19.20
C TYR A 73 -15.19 -15.65 -19.67
N GLU A 74 -13.93 -15.57 -19.25
CA GLU A 74 -12.91 -14.86 -19.99
C GLU A 74 -12.44 -15.81 -21.10
N VAL A 75 -12.48 -15.33 -22.34
CA VAL A 75 -12.23 -16.13 -23.55
C VAL A 75 -10.98 -15.61 -24.23
N THR A 76 -10.04 -16.51 -24.51
CA THR A 76 -8.86 -16.20 -25.30
C THR A 76 -8.95 -16.87 -26.67
N VAL A 77 -8.80 -16.05 -27.70
CA VAL A 77 -8.68 -16.45 -29.11
C VAL A 77 -7.25 -16.19 -29.54
N SER A 78 -6.52 -17.24 -29.93
CA SER A 78 -5.09 -17.15 -30.23
C SER A 78 -4.72 -17.88 -31.51
N SER A 79 -4.08 -17.17 -32.44
CA SER A 79 -3.33 -17.77 -33.54
C SER A 79 -1.85 -18.00 -33.17
N ASP A 80 -1.42 -17.61 -31.96
CA ASP A 80 -0.05 -17.79 -31.47
C ASP A 80 0.25 -19.27 -31.18
N LEU A 81 0.51 -20.01 -32.27
CA LEU A 81 0.72 -21.46 -32.30
C LEU A 81 1.93 -21.75 -33.17
N VAL A 82 2.83 -22.61 -32.69
CA VAL A 82 4.05 -23.02 -33.43
C VAL A 82 3.75 -23.46 -34.87
N ALA A 83 2.58 -24.06 -35.10
CA ALA A 83 2.14 -24.53 -36.42
C ALA A 83 1.89 -23.39 -37.44
N ASN A 84 1.70 -22.15 -36.98
CA ASN A 84 1.49 -21.00 -37.85
C ASN A 84 2.79 -20.34 -38.31
N GLY A 85 3.92 -20.61 -37.65
CA GLY A 85 5.23 -20.11 -38.06
C GLY A 85 5.29 -18.58 -38.07
N ASP A 86 5.73 -18.01 -39.19
CA ASP A 86 5.98 -16.56 -39.36
C ASP A 86 4.80 -15.79 -39.95
N LYS A 87 3.57 -16.31 -39.81
CA LYS A 87 2.36 -15.65 -40.32
C LYS A 87 2.05 -14.38 -39.56
N ASP A 88 1.33 -13.50 -40.26
CA ASP A 88 0.94 -12.17 -39.78
C ASP A 88 -0.59 -12.07 -39.76
N THR A 89 -1.17 -12.36 -38.60
CA THR A 89 -2.62 -12.45 -38.44
C THR A 89 -3.14 -11.25 -37.69
N ARG A 90 -4.39 -10.89 -37.99
CA ARG A 90 -5.13 -9.87 -37.25
C ARG A 90 -6.54 -10.33 -36.94
N VAL A 91 -6.96 -10.16 -35.69
CA VAL A 91 -8.28 -10.61 -35.21
C VAL A 91 -9.12 -9.45 -34.71
N HIS A 92 -10.41 -9.51 -35.04
CA HIS A 92 -11.45 -8.64 -34.52
C HIS A 92 -12.54 -9.46 -33.85
N VAL A 93 -13.02 -8.99 -32.70
CA VAL A 93 -14.17 -9.57 -32.00
C VAL A 93 -15.28 -8.54 -31.94
N TYR A 94 -16.42 -8.88 -32.50
CA TYR A 94 -17.63 -8.07 -32.46
C TYR A 94 -18.68 -8.70 -31.55
N LYS A 95 -19.60 -7.87 -31.07
CA LYS A 95 -20.85 -8.31 -30.43
C LYS A 95 -22.07 -7.64 -31.05
N GLY A 96 -23.23 -8.26 -30.85
CA GLY A 96 -24.53 -7.74 -31.32
C GLY A 96 -25.07 -8.48 -32.55
N ASN A 97 -25.99 -7.84 -33.26
CA ASN A 97 -26.64 -8.43 -34.44
C ASN A 97 -25.93 -8.03 -35.73
N CYS A 98 -25.99 -8.90 -36.75
CA CYS A 98 -25.51 -8.54 -38.09
C CYS A 98 -26.22 -7.28 -38.59
N GLY A 99 -25.46 -6.31 -39.07
CA GLY A 99 -25.94 -4.97 -39.47
C GLY A 99 -25.84 -3.90 -38.38
N SER A 100 -25.61 -4.27 -37.12
CA SER A 100 -25.35 -3.33 -36.00
C SER A 100 -24.28 -3.87 -35.04
N LEU A 101 -23.23 -4.47 -35.60
CA LEU A 101 -22.10 -5.01 -34.84
C LEU A 101 -21.29 -3.89 -34.17
N GLN A 102 -20.88 -4.14 -32.94
CA GLN A 102 -20.00 -3.25 -32.18
C GLN A 102 -18.66 -3.93 -31.93
N CYS A 103 -17.58 -3.19 -32.10
CA CYS A 103 -16.26 -3.63 -31.68
C CYS A 103 -16.22 -3.96 -30.19
N TYR A 104 -15.65 -5.11 -29.85
CA TYR A 104 -15.56 -5.58 -28.47
C TYR A 104 -14.12 -5.79 -28.02
N ALA A 105 -13.31 -6.46 -28.84
CA ALA A 105 -11.88 -6.64 -28.63
C ALA A 105 -11.19 -6.88 -29.97
N ALA A 106 -9.87 -6.72 -30.03
CA ALA A 106 -9.06 -7.05 -31.18
C ALA A 106 -7.59 -7.11 -30.79
N ASP A 107 -6.79 -7.71 -31.65
CA ASP A 107 -5.34 -7.76 -31.50
C ASP A 107 -4.64 -7.85 -32.87
N ASP A 108 -3.42 -7.32 -32.91
CA ASP A 108 -2.48 -7.30 -34.03
C ASP A 108 -1.08 -7.43 -33.39
N ASP A 109 -0.38 -8.54 -33.64
CA ASP A 109 1.01 -8.81 -33.20
C ASP A 109 1.32 -9.02 -31.70
N SER A 110 0.36 -9.43 -30.86
CA SER A 110 0.66 -9.75 -29.43
C SER A 110 1.22 -11.16 -29.18
N GLY A 111 1.37 -11.99 -30.22
CA GLY A 111 1.95 -13.32 -30.12
C GLY A 111 3.41 -13.31 -29.66
N VAL A 112 3.89 -14.43 -29.10
CA VAL A 112 5.28 -14.57 -28.63
C VAL A 112 6.00 -15.74 -29.27
N LEU A 113 5.29 -16.66 -29.93
CA LEU A 113 5.92 -17.78 -30.63
C LEU A 113 6.39 -17.31 -32.01
N THR A 114 7.68 -17.48 -32.26
CA THR A 114 8.31 -17.15 -33.54
C THR A 114 8.59 -18.41 -34.36
N GLY A 115 8.54 -18.29 -35.68
CA GLY A 115 9.01 -19.33 -36.59
C GLY A 115 10.50 -19.13 -36.90
N SER A 116 10.80 -18.76 -38.13
CA SER A 116 12.15 -18.42 -38.61
C SER A 116 12.52 -16.94 -38.44
N ASN A 117 11.57 -16.09 -38.05
CA ASN A 117 11.79 -14.67 -37.76
C ASN A 117 12.12 -14.43 -36.26
N THR A 118 12.46 -13.18 -35.91
CA THR A 118 12.79 -12.77 -34.53
C THR A 118 11.61 -12.15 -33.77
N SER A 119 10.45 -12.02 -34.40
CA SER A 119 9.27 -11.33 -33.87
C SER A 119 8.01 -12.06 -34.37
N SER A 120 7.09 -12.42 -33.47
CA SER A 120 5.82 -13.01 -33.86
C SER A 120 4.87 -11.93 -34.34
N TYR A 121 4.15 -12.19 -35.42
CA TYR A 121 3.07 -11.35 -35.95
C TYR A 121 1.70 -12.05 -35.77
N LEU A 122 1.64 -13.01 -34.85
CA LEU A 122 0.41 -13.73 -34.53
C LEU A 122 -0.40 -12.94 -33.50
N SER A 123 -1.72 -13.14 -33.49
CA SER A 123 -2.60 -12.41 -32.58
C SER A 123 -3.04 -13.26 -31.39
N ILE A 124 -3.17 -12.60 -30.24
CA ILE A 124 -3.81 -13.13 -29.03
C ILE A 124 -4.79 -12.07 -28.52
N VAL A 125 -6.08 -12.38 -28.53
CA VAL A 125 -7.10 -11.50 -27.96
C VAL A 125 -7.82 -12.21 -26.82
N THR A 126 -7.97 -11.51 -25.69
CA THR A 126 -8.73 -11.97 -24.52
C THR A 126 -9.90 -11.03 -24.26
N PHE A 127 -11.10 -11.58 -24.01
CA PHE A 127 -12.31 -10.81 -23.75
C PHE A 127 -13.32 -11.54 -22.86
N ASN A 128 -14.15 -10.81 -22.13
CA ASN A 128 -15.21 -11.38 -21.30
C ASN A 128 -16.45 -11.75 -22.14
N ALA A 129 -16.81 -13.02 -22.17
CA ALA A 129 -18.02 -13.52 -22.78
C ALA A 129 -19.13 -13.79 -21.76
N TYR A 130 -20.32 -13.25 -22.01
CA TYR A 130 -21.48 -13.38 -21.12
C TYR A 130 -22.57 -14.28 -21.71
N VAL A 131 -23.30 -14.99 -20.84
CA VAL A 131 -24.44 -15.83 -21.25
C VAL A 131 -25.52 -14.98 -21.93
N GLY A 132 -26.01 -15.45 -23.08
CA GLY A 132 -27.05 -14.78 -23.86
C GLY A 132 -26.51 -13.78 -24.89
N GLU A 133 -25.22 -13.46 -24.86
CA GLU A 133 -24.56 -12.64 -25.86
C GLU A 133 -23.96 -13.50 -26.98
N THR A 134 -23.94 -12.95 -28.19
CA THR A 134 -23.29 -13.57 -29.36
C THR A 134 -22.09 -12.73 -29.78
N TYR A 135 -20.95 -13.42 -29.94
CA TYR A 135 -19.69 -12.83 -30.36
C TYR A 135 -19.32 -13.34 -31.75
N TYR A 136 -18.75 -12.47 -32.57
CA TYR A 136 -18.23 -12.82 -33.88
C TYR A 136 -16.72 -12.60 -33.90
N ILE A 137 -15.96 -13.67 -34.05
CA ILE A 137 -14.52 -13.65 -34.24
C ILE A 137 -14.28 -13.55 -35.74
N VAL A 138 -13.52 -12.54 -36.15
CA VAL A 138 -13.28 -12.22 -37.56
C VAL A 138 -11.79 -12.07 -37.79
N TRP A 139 -11.26 -12.85 -38.72
CA TRP A 139 -9.88 -12.72 -39.18
C TRP A 139 -9.89 -12.03 -40.54
N ASP A 140 -9.04 -11.04 -40.74
CA ASP A 140 -8.92 -10.35 -42.03
C ASP A 140 -7.57 -10.58 -42.73
N ASP A 141 -7.52 -10.15 -43.98
CA ASP A 141 -6.43 -10.45 -44.92
C ASP A 141 -5.43 -9.30 -45.08
N ARG A 142 -5.43 -8.29 -44.20
CA ARG A 142 -4.53 -7.13 -44.34
C ARG A 142 -3.07 -7.53 -44.52
N TYR A 143 -2.64 -8.55 -43.79
CA TYR A 143 -1.26 -9.03 -43.78
C TYR A 143 -1.11 -10.53 -44.15
N SER A 144 -2.19 -11.33 -44.06
CA SER A 144 -2.21 -12.77 -44.37
C SER A 144 -2.98 -13.11 -45.67
N THR A 145 -2.66 -12.46 -46.79
CA THR A 145 -3.36 -12.74 -48.06
C THR A 145 -3.06 -14.16 -48.57
N GLY A 146 -4.08 -15.04 -48.61
CA GLY A 146 -3.99 -16.35 -49.24
C GLY A 146 -3.33 -17.45 -48.39
N GLU A 147 -3.07 -17.20 -47.10
CA GLU A 147 -2.44 -18.16 -46.20
C GLU A 147 -3.45 -18.79 -45.23
N ASN A 148 -3.45 -20.13 -45.16
CA ASN A 148 -4.27 -20.85 -44.17
C ASN A 148 -3.54 -20.90 -42.83
N PHE A 149 -4.24 -20.70 -41.72
CA PHE A 149 -3.68 -20.82 -40.38
C PHE A 149 -4.69 -21.46 -39.43
N ILE A 150 -4.25 -21.76 -38.22
CA ILE A 150 -5.13 -22.30 -37.16
C ILE A 150 -5.21 -21.32 -35.99
N PHE A 151 -6.30 -21.35 -35.25
CA PHE A 151 -6.40 -20.63 -33.99
C PHE A 151 -7.02 -21.53 -32.92
N THR A 152 -6.82 -21.14 -31.68
CA THR A 152 -7.43 -21.78 -30.51
C THR A 152 -8.44 -20.86 -29.86
N VAL A 153 -9.48 -21.46 -29.29
CA VAL A 153 -10.39 -20.83 -28.33
C VAL A 153 -10.18 -21.53 -26.99
N SER A 154 -9.97 -20.77 -25.94
CA SER A 154 -9.88 -21.27 -24.56
C SER A 154 -10.69 -20.39 -23.62
N GLU A 155 -11.12 -20.96 -22.50
CA GLU A 155 -11.99 -20.33 -21.51
C GLU A 155 -11.35 -20.41 -20.13
N SER A 156 -11.38 -19.31 -19.40
CA SER A 156 -11.07 -19.19 -17.97
C SER A 156 -12.28 -18.59 -17.24
N PRO A 157 -12.51 -18.89 -15.95
CA PRO A 157 -13.52 -18.17 -15.17
C PRO A 157 -13.28 -16.66 -15.21
N ILE A 158 -14.33 -15.85 -15.40
CA ILE A 158 -14.19 -14.39 -15.26
C ILE A 158 -13.73 -14.11 -13.84
N ALA A 159 -12.56 -13.47 -13.70
CA ALA A 159 -12.13 -12.98 -12.40
C ALA A 159 -13.22 -12.06 -11.83
N PRO A 160 -13.67 -12.27 -10.57
CA PRO A 160 -14.61 -11.33 -9.97
C PRO A 160 -14.05 -9.91 -10.10
N PRO A 161 -14.90 -8.89 -10.34
CA PRO A 161 -14.43 -7.53 -10.32
C PRO A 161 -13.67 -7.30 -9.00
N PRO A 162 -12.58 -6.51 -9.02
CA PRO A 162 -11.89 -6.16 -7.79
C PRO A 162 -12.92 -5.68 -6.76
N PRO A 163 -12.79 -6.05 -5.48
CA PRO A 163 -13.66 -5.52 -4.46
C PRO A 163 -13.67 -3.98 -4.57
N THR A 164 -14.81 -3.37 -4.28
CA THR A 164 -14.92 -1.91 -4.23
C THR A 164 -14.56 -1.47 -2.81
N PRO A 165 -13.74 -0.43 -2.63
CA PRO A 165 -13.48 0.15 -1.31
C PRO A 165 -14.79 0.46 -0.56
N PRO A 166 -14.89 0.17 0.75
CA PRO A 166 -16.05 0.55 1.55
C PRO A 166 -16.21 2.07 1.66
N VAL A 167 -15.10 2.81 1.62
CA VAL A 167 -15.04 4.27 1.61
C VAL A 167 -14.17 4.82 0.48
N THR A 168 -14.39 6.09 0.15
CA THR A 168 -13.58 6.82 -0.84
C THR A 168 -13.05 8.09 -0.22
N PHE A 169 -11.76 8.36 -0.44
CA PHE A 169 -11.12 9.58 0.05
C PHE A 169 -11.06 10.64 -1.04
N VAL A 170 -11.32 11.89 -0.67
CA VAL A 170 -11.11 13.05 -1.54
C VAL A 170 -9.83 13.74 -1.10
N SER A 171 -8.81 13.69 -1.96
CA SER A 171 -7.56 14.40 -1.70
C SER A 171 -7.77 15.91 -1.71
N GLN A 172 -7.22 16.59 -0.70
CA GLN A 172 -7.18 18.04 -0.60
C GLN A 172 -5.74 18.49 -0.43
N ASN A 173 -5.27 19.35 -1.33
CA ASN A 173 -3.94 19.92 -1.24
C ASN A 173 -3.96 21.19 -0.37
N ILE A 174 -3.15 21.21 0.67
CA ILE A 174 -3.02 22.35 1.59
C ILE A 174 -1.60 22.91 1.46
N ASN A 175 -1.49 24.17 1.06
CA ASN A 175 -0.20 24.85 1.01
C ASN A 175 0.22 25.32 2.41
N THR A 176 1.33 24.79 2.89
CA THR A 176 2.01 25.17 4.13
C THR A 176 3.24 26.05 3.81
N PRO A 177 3.56 27.06 4.64
CA PRO A 177 4.62 28.02 4.33
C PRO A 177 6.02 27.65 4.85
N GLY A 178 6.17 26.57 5.62
CA GLY A 178 7.44 26.21 6.27
C GLY A 178 8.21 25.06 5.61
N SER A 179 9.35 24.73 6.21
CA SER A 179 10.31 23.77 5.65
C SER A 179 10.07 22.33 6.14
N TYR A 180 9.26 22.16 7.18
CA TYR A 180 9.02 20.88 7.84
C TYR A 180 7.52 20.73 8.16
N ASP A 181 6.81 19.97 7.33
CA ASP A 181 5.45 19.50 7.60
C ASP A 181 5.55 18.16 8.34
N ARG A 182 5.35 18.16 9.66
CA ARG A 182 5.78 17.03 10.51
C ARG A 182 4.74 16.53 11.50
N ALA A 183 3.67 17.28 11.75
CA ALA A 183 2.70 16.90 12.77
C ALA A 183 1.26 17.17 12.32
N ILE A 184 0.40 16.23 12.69
CA ILE A 184 -1.05 16.34 12.71
C ILE A 184 -1.44 16.10 14.16
N VAL A 185 -1.94 17.13 14.84
CA VAL A 185 -2.23 17.11 16.28
C VAL A 185 -3.22 18.22 16.61
N ASP A 186 -4.14 17.98 17.53
CA ASP A 186 -4.98 19.03 18.09
C ASP A 186 -4.14 20.01 18.92
N MET A 187 -4.03 21.26 18.43
CA MET A 187 -3.23 22.32 19.05
C MET A 187 -4.07 23.29 19.88
N ASN A 188 -5.40 23.16 19.89
CA ASN A 188 -6.30 24.11 20.57
C ASN A 188 -7.37 23.47 21.48
N GLY A 189 -7.43 22.14 21.54
CA GLY A 189 -8.35 21.37 22.36
C GLY A 189 -9.78 21.31 21.82
N ASP A 190 -9.99 21.51 20.51
CA ASP A 190 -11.31 21.44 19.87
C ASP A 190 -11.67 20.06 19.33
N TYR A 191 -10.80 19.06 19.58
CA TYR A 191 -10.93 17.67 19.14
C TYR A 191 -10.86 17.49 17.62
N LEU A 192 -10.32 18.47 16.89
CA LEU A 192 -9.98 18.36 15.49
C LEU A 192 -8.47 18.36 15.30
N ASP A 193 -8.03 17.67 14.26
CA ASP A 193 -6.61 17.50 13.97
C ASP A 193 -6.06 18.72 13.22
N ASP A 194 -5.06 19.38 13.79
CA ASP A 194 -4.42 20.55 13.17
C ASP A 194 -3.11 20.18 12.47
N LEU A 195 -2.82 20.85 11.35
CA LEU A 195 -1.57 20.66 10.64
C LEU A 195 -0.51 21.64 11.13
N VAL A 196 0.58 21.10 11.69
CA VAL A 196 1.71 21.85 12.23
C VAL A 196 2.91 21.80 11.26
N THR A 197 3.34 22.99 10.86
CA THR A 197 4.51 23.21 10.03
C THR A 197 5.54 24.06 10.77
N VAL A 198 6.81 23.69 10.66
CA VAL A 198 7.92 24.43 11.28
C VAL A 198 8.80 25.06 10.20
N ASN A 199 9.18 26.31 10.42
CA ASN A 199 10.21 26.98 9.65
C ASN A 199 11.33 27.46 10.58
N VAL A 200 12.54 26.95 10.35
CA VAL A 200 13.74 27.26 11.13
C VAL A 200 14.72 28.18 10.37
N ASP A 201 14.46 28.41 9.08
CA ASP A 201 15.32 29.15 8.18
C ASP A 201 14.75 30.52 7.83
N SER A 202 15.62 31.50 7.77
CA SER A 202 15.23 32.90 7.72
C SER A 202 14.98 33.42 6.30
N THR A 203 14.45 32.62 5.37
CA THR A 203 14.12 33.10 4.02
C THR A 203 12.81 32.47 3.54
N TYR A 204 11.73 33.25 3.57
CA TYR A 204 10.44 32.90 2.96
C TYR A 204 10.26 33.71 1.67
N PHE A 205 9.82 33.06 0.59
CA PHE A 205 9.45 33.72 -0.67
C PHE A 205 7.93 33.93 -0.69
N ASP A 206 7.47 35.18 -0.55
CA ASP A 206 6.04 35.52 -0.55
C ASP A 206 5.42 35.64 -1.97
N GLY A 207 6.11 35.13 -2.99
CA GLY A 207 5.69 35.23 -4.39
C GLY A 207 5.87 36.63 -5.00
N SER A 208 6.28 37.64 -4.22
CA SER A 208 6.85 38.88 -4.72
C SER A 208 8.37 38.78 -4.56
N ASN A 209 9.16 39.30 -5.50
CA ASN A 209 10.63 39.17 -5.50
C ASN A 209 11.35 39.92 -4.33
N ASN A 210 10.72 40.09 -3.18
CA ASN A 210 11.30 40.63 -1.96
C ASN A 210 11.72 39.48 -1.02
N VAL A 211 13.04 39.33 -0.83
CA VAL A 211 13.59 38.45 0.20
C VAL A 211 13.38 39.11 1.56
N THR A 212 12.41 38.61 2.33
CA THR A 212 12.25 38.99 3.74
C THR A 212 12.99 37.98 4.60
N VAL A 213 13.85 38.45 5.50
CA VAL A 213 14.48 37.58 6.51
C VAL A 213 13.43 37.27 7.57
N ASP A 214 12.68 36.21 7.38
CA ASP A 214 11.63 35.82 8.32
C ASP A 214 12.28 35.27 9.60
N LYS A 215 11.74 35.63 10.77
CA LYS A 215 12.15 34.97 12.02
C LYS A 215 11.63 33.53 12.00
N PRO A 216 12.31 32.56 12.64
CA PRO A 216 11.78 31.20 12.84
C PRO A 216 10.34 31.23 13.37
N TYR A 217 9.53 30.28 12.93
CA TYR A 217 8.13 30.22 13.34
C TYR A 217 7.58 28.80 13.32
N ILE A 218 6.56 28.61 14.15
CA ILE A 218 5.63 27.48 14.08
C ILE A 218 4.35 28.02 13.41
N PHE A 219 3.87 27.30 12.41
CA PHE A 219 2.66 27.62 11.67
C PHE A 219 1.64 26.52 11.89
N ILE A 220 0.47 26.91 12.37
CA ILE A 220 -0.62 25.99 12.68
C ILE A 220 -1.76 26.30 11.72
N ASN A 221 -2.22 25.28 11.02
CA ASN A 221 -3.46 25.33 10.26
C ASN A 221 -4.50 24.64 11.14
N TYR A 222 -5.28 25.44 11.86
CA TYR A 222 -6.35 24.94 12.73
C TYR A 222 -7.49 24.40 11.90
N GLN A 223 -7.85 23.13 12.05
CA GLN A 223 -8.97 22.56 11.32
C GLN A 223 -10.28 23.18 11.82
N LEU A 224 -11.18 23.49 10.89
CA LEU A 224 -12.49 24.06 11.24
C LEU A 224 -13.56 22.99 11.10
N SER A 225 -14.48 22.94 12.06
CA SER A 225 -15.66 22.05 12.02
C SER A 225 -16.57 22.30 10.81
N THR A 226 -16.51 23.50 10.23
CA THR A 226 -17.21 23.86 8.98
C THR A 226 -16.48 23.42 7.71
N GLY A 227 -15.32 22.77 7.86
CA GLY A 227 -14.37 22.46 6.79
C GLY A 227 -13.36 23.60 6.56
N GLY A 228 -12.19 23.22 6.06
CA GLY A 228 -11.07 24.13 5.81
C GLY A 228 -10.22 24.40 7.05
N PHE A 229 -9.33 25.39 6.96
CA PHE A 229 -8.34 25.69 7.99
C PHE A 229 -8.23 27.19 8.32
N GLN A 230 -8.09 27.51 9.60
CA GLN A 230 -7.68 28.82 10.10
C GLN A 230 -6.18 28.85 10.37
N LYS A 231 -5.48 29.76 9.70
CA LYS A 231 -4.01 29.83 9.76
C LYS A 231 -3.51 30.71 10.91
N LYS A 232 -2.52 30.24 11.66
CA LYS A 232 -1.85 30.98 12.73
C LYS A 232 -0.33 30.84 12.61
N LYS A 233 0.37 31.97 12.53
CA LYS A 233 1.84 32.03 12.62
C LYS A 233 2.23 32.44 14.04
N ILE A 234 3.09 31.65 14.68
CA ILE A 234 3.70 31.94 15.98
C ILE A 234 5.20 32.09 15.75
N VAL A 235 5.71 33.30 15.94
CA VAL A 235 7.16 33.58 15.80
C VAL A 235 7.87 33.01 17.02
N THR A 236 8.96 32.28 16.79
CA THR A 236 9.75 31.62 17.84
C THR A 236 11.18 32.14 17.85
N THR A 237 11.92 31.79 18.90
CA THR A 237 13.38 31.77 18.82
C THR A 237 13.84 30.66 17.88
N LYS A 238 15.06 30.77 17.36
CA LYS A 238 15.65 29.74 16.51
C LYS A 238 15.92 28.49 17.36
N PRO A 239 15.41 27.31 16.99
CA PRO A 239 15.79 26.07 17.66
C PRO A 239 17.25 25.76 17.39
N ASP A 240 17.95 25.22 18.39
CA ASP A 240 19.31 24.70 18.18
C ASP A 240 19.30 23.49 17.22
N PHE A 241 18.23 22.68 17.26
CA PHE A 241 18.03 21.50 16.42
C PHE A 241 16.66 21.52 15.74
N ALA A 242 16.65 21.49 14.40
CA ALA A 242 15.43 21.49 13.59
C ALA A 242 14.74 20.10 13.58
N PRO A 243 13.41 20.01 13.37
CA PRO A 243 12.65 18.75 13.30
C PRO A 243 12.88 18.04 11.95
N SER A 244 14.15 17.73 11.67
CA SER A 244 14.63 17.16 10.42
C SER A 244 14.38 15.66 10.31
N TRP A 245 14.17 14.98 11.44
CA TRP A 245 13.87 13.56 11.50
C TRP A 245 12.56 13.25 12.19
N SER A 246 12.28 13.90 13.33
CA SER A 246 11.04 13.67 14.07
C SER A 246 10.46 14.94 14.66
N LEU A 247 9.16 14.89 14.96
CA LEU A 247 8.45 15.85 15.78
C LEU A 247 7.46 15.09 16.67
N ALA A 248 7.46 15.35 17.97
CA ALA A 248 6.43 14.90 18.90
C ALA A 248 5.73 16.10 19.53
N ALA A 249 4.49 15.91 19.96
CA ALA A 249 3.66 16.95 20.54
C ALA A 249 3.00 16.45 21.83
N GLY A 250 2.93 17.30 22.86
CA GLY A 250 2.36 16.97 24.17
C GLY A 250 2.55 18.12 25.14
N ASP A 251 1.56 18.41 25.98
CA ASP A 251 1.61 19.43 27.03
C ASP A 251 2.36 18.90 28.26
N TYR A 252 3.70 19.02 28.26
CA TYR A 252 4.53 18.40 29.29
C TYR A 252 4.65 19.26 30.55
N ASP A 253 4.36 20.56 30.47
CA ASP A 253 4.34 21.44 31.63
C ASP A 253 2.92 21.65 32.21
N ALA A 254 1.92 20.96 31.63
CA ALA A 254 0.51 20.95 32.02
C ALA A 254 -0.10 22.37 32.06
N ASN A 255 0.32 23.25 31.16
CA ASN A 255 -0.17 24.63 31.09
C ASN A 255 -1.44 24.79 30.23
N GLY A 256 -1.90 23.71 29.61
CA GLY A 256 -3.08 23.65 28.74
C GLY A 256 -2.77 23.91 27.25
N TYR A 257 -1.51 24.03 26.87
CA TYR A 257 -1.08 24.26 25.49
C TYR A 257 -0.04 23.23 25.07
N THR A 258 -0.23 22.67 23.88
CA THR A 258 0.63 21.62 23.33
C THR A 258 2.07 22.11 23.11
N ASP A 259 3.03 21.48 23.78
CA ASP A 259 4.46 21.67 23.52
C ASP A 259 4.95 20.77 22.38
N LEU A 260 6.12 21.08 21.82
CA LEU A 260 6.72 20.29 20.75
C LEU A 260 8.13 19.83 21.10
N LEU A 261 8.50 18.66 20.59
CA LEU A 261 9.86 18.12 20.64
C LEU A 261 10.35 17.89 19.21
N PHE A 262 11.39 18.63 18.82
CA PHE A 262 12.05 18.50 17.53
C PHE A 262 13.23 17.53 17.63
N GLY A 263 13.22 16.50 16.79
CA GLY A 263 14.33 15.57 16.66
C GLY A 263 15.14 15.82 15.39
N ALA A 264 16.46 15.95 15.57
CA ALA A 264 17.43 16.09 14.49
C ALA A 264 18.42 14.93 14.45
N GLY A 265 19.34 14.96 13.47
CA GLY A 265 20.41 13.97 13.36
C GLY A 265 21.55 14.13 14.38
N ASN A 266 21.51 15.18 15.21
CA ASN A 266 22.61 15.58 16.07
C ASN A 266 22.19 16.19 17.43
N GLY A 267 20.91 16.10 17.78
CA GLY A 267 20.35 16.65 19.01
C GLY A 267 18.83 16.79 18.95
N VAL A 268 18.26 17.32 20.02
CA VAL A 268 16.82 17.58 20.14
C VAL A 268 16.56 18.96 20.74
N THR A 269 15.44 19.57 20.36
CA THR A 269 14.99 20.85 20.90
C THR A 269 13.55 20.72 21.39
N PHE A 270 13.30 21.11 22.63
CA PHE A 270 11.95 21.30 23.16
C PHE A 270 11.50 22.73 22.88
N MET A 271 10.31 22.86 22.31
CA MET A 271 9.61 24.13 22.14
C MET A 271 8.45 24.13 23.12
N ARG A 272 8.63 24.78 24.27
CA ARG A 272 7.59 24.88 25.30
C ARG A 272 6.67 26.05 25.02
N ALA A 273 5.38 25.81 24.85
CA ALA A 273 4.36 26.85 24.75
C ALA A 273 4.31 27.67 26.05
N ASN A 274 3.87 28.92 25.97
CA ASN A 274 3.58 29.72 27.16
C ASN A 274 2.11 29.57 27.57
N ASN A 275 1.78 30.01 28.79
CA ASN A 275 0.44 29.89 29.40
C ASN A 275 -0.71 30.63 28.67
N ASP A 276 -0.48 31.19 27.48
CA ASP A 276 -1.53 31.75 26.61
C ASP A 276 -1.44 31.26 25.14
N GLY A 277 -0.53 30.32 24.85
CA GLY A 277 -0.33 29.73 23.52
C GLY A 277 0.15 30.71 22.45
N THR A 278 0.65 31.89 22.83
CA THR A 278 1.07 32.92 21.86
C THR A 278 2.57 32.91 21.53
N ALA A 279 3.38 32.17 22.28
CA ALA A 279 4.82 32.09 22.09
C ALA A 279 5.37 30.73 22.52
N TYR A 280 6.56 30.40 22.02
CA TYR A 280 7.34 29.24 22.44
C TYR A 280 8.68 29.65 23.03
N THR A 281 9.09 28.96 24.09
CA THR A 281 10.43 29.01 24.67
C THR A 281 11.21 27.79 24.19
N GLU A 282 12.35 28.05 23.57
CA GLU A 282 13.29 27.02 23.12
C GLU A 282 14.13 26.51 24.29
N ILE A 283 14.29 25.19 24.38
CA ILE A 283 15.05 24.50 25.41
C ILE A 283 15.80 23.33 24.76
N SER A 284 17.13 23.46 24.67
CA SER A 284 18.00 22.42 24.13
C SER A 284 19.13 22.08 25.10
N GLY A 285 19.55 20.81 25.05
CA GLY A 285 20.71 20.31 25.79
C GLY A 285 21.92 20.08 24.87
N PRO A 286 23.13 19.86 25.43
CA PRO A 286 24.34 19.62 24.66
C PRO A 286 24.44 18.19 24.09
N GLN A 287 23.46 17.32 24.34
CA GLN A 287 23.54 15.91 24.01
C GLN A 287 23.40 15.67 22.51
N ASN A 288 24.29 14.83 21.97
CA ASN A 288 24.17 14.33 20.61
C ASN A 288 23.15 13.19 20.60
N VAL A 289 22.06 13.39 19.87
CA VAL A 289 21.02 12.38 19.64
C VAL A 289 20.69 12.39 18.16
N PHE A 290 20.93 11.28 17.48
CA PHE A 290 20.44 11.06 16.12
C PHE A 290 19.03 10.48 16.23
N SER A 291 18.04 11.37 16.29
CA SER A 291 16.63 11.04 16.40
C SER A 291 16.11 10.36 15.12
N GLN A 292 15.35 9.29 15.27
CA GLN A 292 14.49 8.74 14.22
C GLN A 292 13.02 9.06 14.49
N ARG A 293 12.57 8.81 15.73
CA ARG A 293 11.23 9.10 16.24
C ARG A 293 11.31 9.55 17.69
N SER A 294 10.34 10.34 18.11
CA SER A 294 10.19 10.81 19.49
C SER A 294 8.75 10.68 19.94
N ASN A 295 8.53 10.55 21.24
CA ASN A 295 7.21 10.47 21.88
C ASN A 295 7.21 11.31 23.16
N PHE A 296 6.05 11.84 23.53
CA PHE A 296 5.77 12.20 24.92
C PHE A 296 4.95 11.08 25.56
N VAL A 297 5.35 10.66 26.76
CA VAL A 297 4.74 9.55 27.51
C VAL A 297 5.18 9.66 28.96
N ASP A 298 4.31 9.32 29.91
CA ASP A 298 4.70 9.19 31.32
C ASP A 298 5.40 7.83 31.52
N ILE A 299 6.74 7.82 31.57
CA ILE A 299 7.53 6.58 31.56
C ILE A 299 7.60 5.97 32.97
N ASN A 300 7.57 6.82 34.00
CA ASN A 300 7.76 6.43 35.40
C ASN A 300 6.46 6.45 36.22
N ASN A 301 5.32 6.72 35.58
CA ASN A 301 3.98 6.77 36.15
C ASN A 301 3.86 7.80 37.30
N ASP A 302 4.53 8.95 37.15
CA ASP A 302 4.53 10.02 38.14
C ASP A 302 3.49 11.13 37.86
N GLY A 303 2.77 11.00 36.75
CA GLY A 303 1.71 11.91 36.30
C GLY A 303 2.21 13.06 35.42
N TYR A 304 3.51 13.10 35.09
CA TYR A 304 4.08 14.10 34.19
C TYR A 304 4.55 13.45 32.89
N LEU A 305 4.27 14.10 31.75
CA LEU A 305 4.78 13.59 30.47
C LEU A 305 6.30 13.73 30.43
N ASP A 306 6.99 12.61 30.23
CA ASP A 306 8.38 12.54 29.84
C ASP A 306 8.51 12.57 28.31
N ALA A 307 9.74 12.66 27.83
CA ALA A 307 10.02 12.42 26.42
C ALA A 307 10.96 11.22 26.21
N PHE A 308 10.65 10.42 25.19
CA PHE A 308 11.52 9.35 24.71
C PHE A 308 11.97 9.63 23.29
N VAL A 309 13.24 9.36 22.97
CA VAL A 309 13.83 9.61 21.66
C VAL A 309 14.57 8.37 21.18
N CYS A 310 14.08 7.80 20.08
CA CYS A 310 14.71 6.69 19.38
C CYS A 310 16.00 7.13 18.72
N HIS A 311 17.12 6.52 19.12
CA HIS A 311 18.44 6.88 18.63
C HIS A 311 18.98 5.87 17.61
N ASP A 312 19.36 6.35 16.41
CA ASP A 312 19.79 5.45 15.33
C ASP A 312 21.17 4.83 15.56
N VAL A 313 22.11 5.56 16.16
CA VAL A 313 23.53 5.13 16.21
C VAL A 313 24.07 4.90 17.62
N ALA A 314 23.21 4.95 18.62
CA ALA A 314 23.53 4.67 20.02
C ALA A 314 22.26 4.20 20.78
N PRO A 315 22.35 3.85 22.06
CA PRO A 315 21.17 3.62 22.88
C PRO A 315 20.18 4.79 22.83
N SER A 316 18.88 4.47 22.84
CA SER A 316 17.83 5.49 22.95
C SER A 316 17.93 6.23 24.29
N VAL A 317 17.35 7.42 24.33
CA VAL A 317 17.43 8.32 25.49
C VAL A 317 16.04 8.76 25.91
N SER A 318 15.89 9.11 27.18
CA SER A 318 14.71 9.78 27.69
C SER A 318 15.07 11.10 28.38
N TYR A 319 14.06 11.94 28.55
CA TYR A 319 14.11 13.19 29.27
C TYR A 319 12.98 13.14 30.31
N ILE A 320 13.35 12.85 31.55
CA ILE A 320 12.38 12.62 32.64
C ILE A 320 11.95 13.96 33.22
N ASN A 321 10.66 14.22 33.24
CA ASN A 321 10.07 15.41 33.81
C ASN A 321 10.02 15.29 35.33
N ASP A 322 10.56 16.27 36.05
CA ASP A 322 10.58 16.26 37.51
C ASP A 322 9.33 16.87 38.16
N GLY A 323 8.31 17.21 37.37
CA GLY A 323 7.10 17.92 37.80
C GLY A 323 7.34 19.39 38.17
N SER A 324 8.55 19.91 37.95
CA SER A 324 8.94 21.30 38.17
C SER A 324 9.47 21.95 36.89
N ASN A 325 8.98 21.48 35.74
CA ASN A 325 9.31 21.92 34.39
C ASN A 325 10.79 21.71 34.02
N ASN A 326 11.50 20.80 34.70
CA ASN A 326 12.83 20.39 34.30
C ASN A 326 12.80 19.00 33.66
N LEU A 327 13.50 18.89 32.53
CA LEU A 327 13.66 17.65 31.78
C LEU A 327 15.06 17.08 32.04
N ILE A 328 15.12 16.00 32.81
CA ILE A 328 16.36 15.34 33.23
C ILE A 328 16.76 14.31 32.17
N PHE A 329 17.85 14.58 31.46
CA PHE A 329 18.41 13.64 30.49
C PHE A 329 18.80 12.31 31.14
N ASN A 330 18.34 11.20 30.56
CA ASN A 330 18.63 9.84 31.01
C ASN A 330 18.95 8.94 29.79
N ASN A 331 20.13 8.31 29.81
CA ASN A 331 20.57 7.34 28.82
C ASN A 331 20.84 5.94 29.42
N THR A 332 20.25 5.68 30.59
CA THR A 332 20.46 4.47 31.39
C THR A 332 19.17 3.77 31.81
N ASN A 333 18.02 4.18 31.26
CA ASN A 333 16.69 3.60 31.56
C ASN A 333 16.52 2.14 31.07
N GLY A 334 17.48 1.62 30.29
CA GLY A 334 17.44 0.24 29.78
C GLY A 334 16.61 0.04 28.52
N LEU A 335 15.95 1.08 28.01
CA LEU A 335 15.08 1.05 26.84
C LEU A 335 15.88 1.31 25.56
N GLY A 336 15.91 0.34 24.63
CA GLY A 336 16.66 0.46 23.38
C GLY A 336 18.16 0.52 23.57
N ASN A 337 18.68 -0.29 24.49
CA ASN A 337 20.04 -0.21 25.02
C ASN A 337 21.15 -0.80 24.12
N TYR A 338 20.81 -1.27 22.91
CA TYR A 338 21.81 -1.83 22.00
C TYR A 338 22.86 -0.77 21.63
N PRO A 339 24.17 -0.98 21.89
CA PRO A 339 25.19 0.07 21.72
C PRO A 339 25.30 0.65 20.32
N GLY A 340 24.97 -0.12 19.28
CA GLY A 340 24.98 0.33 17.89
C GLY A 340 23.68 0.98 17.42
N GLY A 341 22.71 1.20 18.31
CA GLY A 341 21.40 1.78 18.02
C GLY A 341 20.51 0.90 17.13
N GLY A 342 20.04 1.48 16.03
CA GLY A 342 19.05 0.90 15.14
C GLY A 342 17.64 0.97 15.72
N ASN A 343 17.36 1.99 16.55
CA ASN A 343 16.06 2.21 17.15
C ASN A 343 15.32 3.24 16.29
N TYR A 344 14.27 2.82 15.57
CA TYR A 344 13.60 3.64 14.57
C TYR A 344 12.28 4.21 15.04
N ALA A 345 11.51 3.40 15.78
CA ALA A 345 10.30 3.87 16.45
C ALA A 345 10.06 3.14 17.76
N SER A 346 9.49 3.88 18.70
CA SER A 346 8.83 3.37 19.89
C SER A 346 7.33 3.48 19.70
N VAL A 347 6.62 2.39 19.99
CA VAL A 347 5.16 2.38 20.12
C VAL A 347 4.87 2.07 21.58
N TRP A 348 4.20 2.99 22.25
CA TRP A 348 3.84 2.89 23.65
C TRP A 348 2.40 2.40 23.74
N ILE A 349 2.18 1.27 24.40
CA ILE A 349 0.86 0.63 24.49
C ILE A 349 0.81 -0.28 25.72
N ASP A 350 -0.34 -0.38 26.36
CA ASP A 350 -0.62 -1.39 27.40
C ASP A 350 -1.04 -2.67 26.67
N PHE A 351 -0.09 -3.59 26.43
CA PHE A 351 -0.37 -4.78 25.60
C PHE A 351 -0.89 -5.96 26.41
N ASP A 352 -0.65 -5.98 27.73
CA ASP A 352 -1.07 -7.07 28.62
C ASP A 352 -2.23 -6.71 29.55
N ASN A 353 -2.85 -5.53 29.31
CA ASN A 353 -4.03 -5.03 29.98
C ASN A 353 -3.84 -4.84 31.50
N ASP A 354 -2.61 -4.57 31.94
CA ASP A 354 -2.26 -4.37 33.35
C ASP A 354 -2.31 -2.89 33.79
N ARG A 355 -2.52 -1.98 32.83
CA ARG A 355 -2.62 -0.51 32.96
C ARG A 355 -1.29 0.21 33.15
N ASP A 356 -0.17 -0.48 33.03
CA ASP A 356 1.12 0.14 32.93
C ASP A 356 1.52 0.24 31.45
N ILE A 357 2.06 1.38 31.03
CA ILE A 357 2.38 1.58 29.61
C ILE A 357 3.66 0.81 29.24
N ASP A 358 3.55 -0.15 28.33
CA ASP A 358 4.68 -0.89 27.77
C ASP A 358 5.25 -0.20 26.53
N MET A 359 6.31 -0.79 25.96
CA MET A 359 6.91 -0.25 24.75
C MET A 359 7.40 -1.34 23.80
N PHE A 360 6.90 -1.32 22.57
CA PHE A 360 7.50 -2.00 21.44
C PHE A 360 8.52 -1.10 20.75
N MET A 361 9.69 -1.66 20.43
CA MET A 361 10.74 -0.97 19.69
C MET A 361 10.93 -1.60 18.31
N ALA A 362 10.59 -0.82 17.29
CA ALA A 362 10.88 -1.11 15.89
C ALA A 362 12.36 -0.83 15.59
N LYS A 363 13.03 -1.84 15.04
CA LYS A 363 14.47 -1.80 14.80
C LYS A 363 14.80 -2.08 13.34
N CYS A 364 15.82 -1.39 12.84
CA CYS A 364 16.20 -1.45 11.42
C CYS A 364 17.71 -1.24 11.24
N GLY A 365 18.25 -1.79 10.16
CA GLY A 365 19.61 -1.60 9.67
C GLY A 365 20.71 -2.39 10.40
N GLY A 366 21.78 -2.71 9.68
CA GLY A 366 22.97 -3.35 10.23
C GLY A 366 22.80 -4.86 10.48
N SER A 367 23.51 -5.36 11.51
CA SER A 367 23.53 -6.77 11.88
C SER A 367 22.18 -7.22 12.44
N PRO A 368 21.89 -8.54 12.48
CA PRO A 368 20.68 -9.06 13.11
C PRO A 368 20.43 -8.49 14.50
N GLU A 369 21.44 -8.42 15.36
CA GLU A 369 21.31 -7.93 16.74
C GLU A 369 20.91 -6.43 16.80
N ARG A 370 21.32 -5.64 15.81
CA ARG A 370 20.96 -4.22 15.70
C ARG A 370 19.53 -4.02 15.22
N ARG A 371 19.00 -4.94 14.40
CA ARG A 371 17.68 -4.83 13.75
C ARG A 371 16.63 -5.80 14.30
N THR A 372 16.96 -6.61 15.29
CA THR A 372 15.99 -7.43 16.01
C THR A 372 15.07 -6.51 16.80
N ASN A 373 13.77 -6.54 16.51
CA ASN A 373 12.75 -5.81 17.27
C ASN A 373 12.74 -6.22 18.75
N GLN A 374 12.25 -5.35 19.62
CA GLN A 374 12.20 -5.59 21.06
C GLN A 374 10.81 -5.26 21.62
N LEU A 375 10.39 -5.97 22.65
CA LEU A 375 9.20 -5.64 23.43
C LEU A 375 9.64 -5.48 24.89
N TYR A 376 9.34 -4.33 25.48
CA TYR A 376 9.66 -4.00 26.86
C TYR A 376 8.36 -3.94 27.66
N ARG A 377 8.16 -4.90 28.56
CA ARG A 377 7.05 -4.89 29.51
C ARG A 377 7.39 -4.01 30.70
N ASN A 378 6.49 -3.12 31.07
CA ASN A 378 6.59 -2.33 32.28
C ASN A 378 6.34 -3.23 33.50
N ASN A 379 7.11 -3.06 34.56
CA ASN A 379 6.95 -3.86 35.77
C ASN A 379 6.08 -3.16 36.85
N GLY A 380 5.54 -1.97 36.54
CA GLY A 380 4.71 -1.16 37.43
C GLY A 380 5.48 -0.38 38.51
N ASP A 381 6.82 -0.47 38.49
CA ASP A 381 7.71 0.23 39.43
C ASP A 381 8.67 1.21 38.73
N GLY A 382 8.37 1.56 37.47
CA GLY A 382 9.21 2.40 36.61
C GLY A 382 10.41 1.65 36.00
N SER A 383 10.51 0.33 36.20
CA SER A 383 11.47 -0.53 35.51
C SER A 383 10.81 -1.33 34.38
N PHE A 384 11.61 -1.71 33.39
CA PHE A 384 11.14 -2.45 32.22
C PHE A 384 11.92 -3.75 32.03
N THR A 385 11.24 -4.79 31.55
CA THR A 385 11.83 -6.08 31.18
C THR A 385 11.71 -6.28 29.67
N GLU A 386 12.84 -6.47 28.98
CA GLU A 386 12.83 -6.86 27.56
C GLU A 386 12.41 -8.34 27.45
N ILE A 387 11.31 -8.60 26.74
CA ILE A 387 10.67 -9.92 26.61
C ILE A 387 10.43 -10.32 25.16
N GLY A 388 10.92 -9.58 24.17
CA GLY A 388 10.62 -9.79 22.75
C GLY A 388 10.89 -11.22 22.27
N ALA A 389 11.97 -11.86 22.75
CA ALA A 389 12.28 -13.23 22.40
C ALA A 389 11.29 -14.25 23.00
N SER A 390 10.92 -14.09 24.28
CA SER A 390 9.93 -14.95 24.94
C SER A 390 8.51 -14.71 24.43
N SER A 391 8.22 -13.50 23.94
CA SER A 391 6.93 -13.10 23.41
C SER A 391 6.76 -13.40 21.92
N ASN A 392 7.78 -13.94 21.24
CA ASN A 392 7.78 -14.20 19.80
C ASN A 392 7.68 -12.93 18.92
N LEU A 393 8.23 -11.81 19.41
CA LEU A 393 8.29 -10.52 18.72
C LEU A 393 9.71 -10.03 18.40
N ALA A 394 10.75 -10.77 18.80
CA ALA A 394 12.15 -10.51 18.47
C ALA A 394 12.50 -10.90 17.02
N ASP A 395 11.73 -10.40 16.06
CA ASP A 395 11.96 -10.63 14.64
C ASP A 395 13.03 -9.67 14.07
N ILE A 396 13.72 -10.08 12.99
CA ILE A 396 14.79 -9.34 12.32
C ILE A 396 14.32 -8.53 11.10
N ILE A 397 13.00 -8.48 10.84
CA ILE A 397 12.38 -7.60 9.85
C ILE A 397 12.90 -6.18 10.10
N GLN A 398 13.25 -5.49 9.02
CA GLN A 398 13.57 -4.08 9.12
C GLN A 398 12.26 -3.32 9.34
N THR A 399 11.99 -2.99 10.59
CA THR A 399 10.75 -2.35 11.00
C THR A 399 11.04 -0.89 11.32
N TRP A 400 10.26 0.01 10.72
CA TRP A 400 10.30 1.44 11.01
C TRP A 400 9.13 1.87 11.89
N SER A 401 8.01 1.15 11.81
CA SER A 401 6.84 1.32 12.67
C SER A 401 6.02 0.02 12.69
N ALA A 402 5.13 -0.08 13.67
CA ALA A 402 4.14 -1.14 13.78
C ALA A 402 2.78 -0.50 14.14
N ALA A 403 1.69 -1.08 13.64
CA ALA A 403 0.35 -0.72 14.06
C ALA A 403 -0.09 -1.70 15.16
N TRP A 404 -0.60 -1.17 16.26
CA TRP A 404 -1.04 -1.96 17.41
C TRP A 404 -2.51 -1.65 17.73
N GLY A 405 -3.29 -2.68 18.03
CA GLY A 405 -4.71 -2.55 18.34
C GLY A 405 -5.39 -3.91 18.41
N ASP A 406 -6.60 -3.94 18.95
CA ASP A 406 -7.43 -5.14 19.04
C ASP A 406 -8.08 -5.41 17.67
N PHE A 407 -7.46 -6.27 16.84
CA PHE A 407 -7.87 -6.47 15.44
C PHE A 407 -8.90 -7.60 15.25
N ASP A 408 -9.15 -8.42 16.28
CA ASP A 408 -10.26 -9.40 16.34
C ASP A 408 -11.33 -9.11 17.40
N ASN A 409 -11.26 -7.95 18.05
CA ASN A 409 -12.20 -7.50 19.09
C ASN A 409 -12.27 -8.47 20.29
N ASP A 410 -11.17 -9.14 20.62
CA ASP A 410 -11.10 -10.09 21.74
C ASP A 410 -10.68 -9.45 23.07
N GLY A 411 -10.27 -8.18 23.03
CA GLY A 411 -9.86 -7.37 24.16
C GLY A 411 -8.35 -7.30 24.39
N ASP A 412 -7.53 -8.05 23.65
CA ASP A 412 -6.08 -8.03 23.74
C ASP A 412 -5.46 -7.25 22.56
N MET A 413 -4.38 -6.50 22.81
CA MET A 413 -3.77 -5.66 21.76
C MET A 413 -2.87 -6.50 20.85
N ASP A 414 -3.28 -6.68 19.60
CA ASP A 414 -2.50 -7.32 18.54
C ASP A 414 -1.48 -6.38 17.90
N ALA A 415 -0.56 -6.94 17.11
CA ALA A 415 0.47 -6.18 16.42
C ALA A 415 0.59 -6.52 14.93
N TYR A 416 0.50 -5.50 14.09
CA TYR A 416 0.95 -5.54 12.71
C TYR A 416 2.35 -4.93 12.59
N VAL A 417 3.35 -5.78 12.37
CA VAL A 417 4.75 -5.40 12.24
C VAL A 417 5.07 -5.12 10.77
N GLY A 418 5.27 -3.83 10.47
CA GLY A 418 5.58 -3.36 9.13
C GLY A 418 6.99 -3.71 8.67
N SER A 419 7.11 -4.17 7.43
CA SER A 419 8.40 -4.35 6.76
C SER A 419 8.71 -3.14 5.89
N SER A 420 9.91 -2.59 6.04
CA SER A 420 10.44 -1.53 5.17
C SER A 420 11.28 -2.04 4.01
N THR A 421 11.69 -3.32 4.04
CA THR A 421 12.53 -3.91 2.99
C THR A 421 12.26 -5.40 2.85
N GLY A 422 12.02 -5.91 1.63
CA GLY A 422 12.27 -7.28 1.15
C GLY A 422 11.74 -8.50 1.94
N TYR A 423 11.25 -8.31 3.16
CA TYR A 423 10.60 -9.27 4.04
C TYR A 423 9.09 -9.02 3.99
N ASP A 424 8.31 -10.06 4.28
CA ASP A 424 6.87 -9.92 4.44
C ASP A 424 6.55 -9.14 5.73
N HIS A 425 5.43 -8.43 5.71
CA HIS A 425 4.80 -7.92 6.93
C HIS A 425 4.39 -9.09 7.84
N LYS A 426 4.24 -8.82 9.13
CA LYS A 426 3.68 -9.80 10.08
C LYS A 426 2.44 -9.28 10.77
N LEU A 427 1.43 -10.13 10.88
CA LEU A 427 0.31 -9.94 11.80
C LEU A 427 0.47 -10.92 12.96
N MET A 428 0.56 -10.38 14.17
CA MET A 428 0.90 -11.09 15.39
C MET A 428 -0.28 -10.97 16.34
N ARG A 429 -0.98 -12.09 16.57
CA ARG A 429 -2.10 -12.14 17.51
C ARG A 429 -1.58 -12.22 18.94
N ASN A 430 -2.07 -11.38 19.83
CA ASN A 430 -1.81 -11.49 21.26
C ASN A 430 -2.57 -12.70 21.85
N ASN A 431 -1.91 -13.53 22.65
CA ASN A 431 -2.54 -14.71 23.24
C ASN A 431 -3.09 -14.46 24.67
N GLY A 432 -2.98 -13.24 25.20
CA GLY A 432 -3.38 -12.89 26.56
C GLY A 432 -2.46 -13.45 27.65
N ASP A 433 -1.30 -13.99 27.27
CA ASP A 433 -0.33 -14.63 28.17
C ASP A 433 1.12 -14.12 27.97
N ASN A 434 1.24 -12.89 27.48
CA ASN A 434 2.50 -12.22 27.10
C ASN A 434 3.22 -12.85 25.90
N THR A 435 2.55 -13.71 25.13
CA THR A 435 3.08 -14.29 23.90
C THR A 435 2.24 -13.94 22.69
N PHE A 436 2.87 -13.95 21.51
CA PHE A 436 2.21 -13.65 20.25
C PHE A 436 2.30 -14.80 19.25
N THR A 437 1.20 -15.05 18.53
CA THR A 437 1.13 -16.03 17.44
C THR A 437 1.19 -15.32 16.09
N ASP A 438 2.10 -15.75 15.20
CA ASP A 438 2.14 -15.27 13.82
C ASP A 438 0.93 -15.83 13.04
N VAL A 439 -0.02 -14.95 12.69
CA VAL A 439 -1.24 -15.25 11.95
C VAL A 439 -1.24 -14.60 10.56
N THR A 440 -0.06 -14.27 10.05
CA THR A 440 0.12 -13.62 8.73
C THR A 440 -0.46 -14.46 7.59
N SER A 441 -0.33 -15.78 7.66
CA SER A 441 -0.82 -16.67 6.61
C SER A 441 -2.35 -16.69 6.60
N GLY A 442 -2.94 -16.19 5.52
CA GLY A 442 -4.39 -16.16 5.34
C GLY A 442 -5.09 -14.89 5.84
N SER A 443 -4.38 -14.00 6.55
CA SER A 443 -4.96 -12.73 7.00
C SER A 443 -5.10 -11.68 5.89
N GLY A 444 -4.43 -11.85 4.75
CA GLY A 444 -4.47 -10.91 3.63
C GLY A 444 -3.42 -9.79 3.70
N VAL A 445 -2.82 -9.53 4.87
CA VAL A 445 -1.91 -8.41 5.09
C VAL A 445 -0.63 -8.45 4.25
N SER A 446 -0.19 -9.65 3.82
CA SER A 446 1.01 -9.81 2.98
C SER A 446 0.90 -9.16 1.59
N THR A 447 -0.31 -8.75 1.19
CA THR A 447 -0.55 -8.08 -0.11
C THR A 447 -0.43 -6.56 -0.03
N ALA A 448 -0.22 -6.01 1.17
CA ALA A 448 0.04 -4.60 1.38
C ALA A 448 1.42 -4.19 0.86
N LYS A 449 1.58 -2.89 0.54
CA LYS A 449 2.87 -2.34 0.17
C LYS A 449 3.79 -2.23 1.39
N ILE A 450 5.07 -2.54 1.16
CA ILE A 450 6.16 -2.26 2.11
C ILE A 450 6.41 -0.75 2.24
N GLY A 451 6.96 -0.35 3.39
CA GLY A 451 7.39 1.03 3.64
C GLY A 451 7.60 1.32 5.13
N HIS A 452 7.47 2.58 5.51
CA HIS A 452 7.92 3.06 6.82
C HIS A 452 6.82 3.24 7.85
N GLU A 453 5.58 3.52 7.44
CA GLU A 453 4.52 3.97 8.34
C GLU A 453 3.30 3.04 8.29
N ASN A 454 2.81 2.71 9.48
CA ASN A 454 1.66 1.84 9.71
C ASN A 454 0.84 2.46 10.85
N VAL A 455 -0.43 2.78 10.58
CA VAL A 455 -1.32 3.44 11.54
C VAL A 455 -2.63 2.66 11.65
N PRO A 456 -3.03 2.22 12.85
CA PRO A 456 -4.32 1.61 13.10
C PRO A 456 -5.39 2.68 13.34
N LEU A 457 -6.53 2.58 12.65
CA LEU A 457 -7.72 3.39 12.86
C LEU A 457 -8.90 2.72 12.14
N ASP A 458 -10.12 2.88 12.64
CA ASP A 458 -11.33 2.53 11.90
C ASP A 458 -11.63 3.60 10.83
N PHE A 459 -11.20 3.38 9.58
CA PHE A 459 -11.30 4.36 8.50
C PHE A 459 -12.66 4.37 7.81
N ASP A 460 -13.43 3.27 7.88
CA ASP A 460 -14.77 3.19 7.31
C ASP A 460 -15.92 3.29 8.33
N ASN A 461 -15.58 3.40 9.62
CA ASN A 461 -16.49 3.48 10.76
C ASN A 461 -17.40 2.25 10.89
N ASP A 462 -16.88 1.06 10.56
CA ASP A 462 -17.62 -0.20 10.69
C ASP A 462 -17.50 -0.85 12.08
N GLY A 463 -16.62 -0.30 12.94
CA GLY A 463 -16.36 -0.77 14.29
C GLY A 463 -15.20 -1.76 14.40
N ASN A 464 -14.54 -2.11 13.30
CA ASN A 464 -13.32 -2.91 13.27
C ASN A 464 -12.11 -2.01 12.98
N LEU A 465 -10.98 -2.28 13.62
CA LEU A 465 -9.78 -1.52 13.35
C LEU A 465 -9.18 -1.90 11.98
N ASP A 466 -8.96 -0.89 11.15
CA ASP A 466 -8.22 -1.01 9.90
C ASP A 466 -6.75 -0.62 10.10
N ILE A 467 -5.95 -0.79 9.04
CA ILE A 467 -4.56 -0.36 9.02
C ILE A 467 -4.29 0.44 7.74
N TYR A 468 -3.79 1.68 7.89
CA TYR A 468 -3.13 2.37 6.81
C TYR A 468 -1.64 1.99 6.79
N SER A 469 -1.19 1.35 5.72
CA SER A 469 0.17 0.86 5.54
C SER A 469 0.71 1.28 4.17
N ASN A 470 1.57 2.29 4.17
CA ASN A 470 2.41 2.67 3.01
C ASN A 470 1.62 2.88 1.70
N GLY A 471 0.53 3.65 1.78
CA GLY A 471 -0.35 3.91 0.62
C GLY A 471 -1.31 2.77 0.30
N SER A 472 -1.51 1.85 1.24
CA SER A 472 -2.52 0.80 1.21
C SER A 472 -3.45 1.01 2.42
N VAL A 473 -4.75 0.81 2.25
CA VAL A 473 -5.67 0.65 3.38
C VAL A 473 -6.04 -0.82 3.46
N LEU A 474 -5.84 -1.42 4.63
CA LEU A 474 -6.18 -2.79 4.95
C LEU A 474 -7.43 -2.70 5.84
N PHE A 475 -8.61 -2.94 5.27
CA PHE A 475 -9.85 -2.90 6.06
C PHE A 475 -9.97 -4.15 6.91
N GLY A 476 -10.10 -4.00 8.21
CA GLY A 476 -10.22 -5.09 9.17
C GLY A 476 -11.60 -5.72 9.12
N ASN A 477 -11.67 -7.05 9.14
CA ASN A 477 -12.94 -7.77 9.20
C ASN A 477 -13.35 -8.13 10.65
N GLY A 478 -12.57 -7.70 11.65
CA GLY A 478 -12.80 -7.99 13.07
C GLY A 478 -12.50 -9.44 13.47
N ASP A 479 -11.65 -10.13 12.70
CA ASP A 479 -11.28 -11.54 12.93
C ASP A 479 -9.82 -11.84 12.54
N LEU A 480 -8.94 -10.82 12.64
CA LEU A 480 -7.55 -10.84 12.16
C LEU A 480 -7.39 -11.07 10.64
N THR A 481 -8.46 -10.95 9.86
CA THR A 481 -8.36 -10.90 8.40
C THR A 481 -8.63 -9.50 7.87
N PHE A 482 -8.02 -9.17 6.74
CA PHE A 482 -8.01 -7.85 6.15
C PHE A 482 -8.27 -7.89 4.64
N THR A 483 -9.11 -6.97 4.17
CA THR A 483 -9.29 -6.69 2.74
C THR A 483 -8.39 -5.53 2.33
N VAL A 484 -7.39 -5.80 1.49
CA VAL A 484 -6.34 -4.82 1.15
C VAL A 484 -6.64 -4.06 -0.12
N PHE A 485 -6.58 -2.72 -0.04
CA PHE A 485 -6.72 -1.81 -1.17
C PHE A 485 -5.47 -0.97 -1.37
N ASN A 486 -4.65 -1.39 -2.34
CA ASN A 486 -3.40 -0.73 -2.71
C ASN A 486 -3.57 0.55 -3.54
N SER A 487 -4.80 0.85 -4.00
CA SER A 487 -5.15 2.00 -4.84
C SER A 487 -5.87 3.12 -4.09
N LEU A 488 -6.28 2.89 -2.82
CA LEU A 488 -6.66 3.95 -1.89
C LEU A 488 -5.38 4.60 -1.36
N THR A 489 -4.54 5.07 -2.28
CA THR A 489 -3.39 5.88 -1.90
C THR A 489 -3.93 7.21 -1.41
N LEU A 490 -3.89 7.44 -0.10
CA LEU A 490 -3.69 8.79 0.39
C LEU A 490 -2.42 9.30 -0.33
N PRO A 491 -2.43 10.52 -0.90
CA PRO A 491 -1.32 10.99 -1.72
C PRO A 491 -0.01 10.79 -0.96
N SER A 492 0.96 10.13 -1.60
CA SER A 492 2.32 10.08 -1.08
C SER A 492 2.81 11.53 -0.92
N THR A 493 3.22 11.89 0.29
CA THR A 493 3.93 13.14 0.59
C THR A 493 5.21 13.27 -0.20
#